data_AF-A0A3D5AJW3-F1
#
_entry.id   AF-A0A3D5AJW3-F1
#
_cell.length_a   1.000
_cell.length_b   1.000
_cell.length_c   1.000
_cell.angle_alpha   90.00
_cell.angle_beta   90.00
_cell.angle_gamma   90.00
#
_symmetry.space_group_name_H-M   'P 1'
#
loop_
_entity.id
_entity.type
_entity.pdbx_description
1 polymer ?
#
loop_
_entity_poly.entity_id
_entity_poly.type
_entity_poly.pdbx_seq_one_letter_code
_entity_poly.pdbx_strand_id
1 'polypeptide(L)'
;DLQAAHAAAPWLVVWDDHETENNWADEVPEQPDPGFLDRRAAAFQAYYENMPLRSTARPRGIDMRLYRRFAWGELATFHMLDTRQYRDDQACGDGTRVNCVERLDPNRTITGVEQERWLLDGFHRSRARWDVLGQQVFFAQRDTDGSTSTCDVSTDAWDGYRASRQRITQGWVDRQVRNPVVLTGDVHRHWANNLRLNYFNHTSPIVGTELVTTSISSGGNGSGSTTIPDVATNPHLKFYSDRRGYVRTTISPTQIRADFRTVASVTEHGAPASTLKSFVIQEGLPGLQAA
;
A
#
# COMPACT_ATOMS: atom_id res chain seq x y z
N ASP A 1 14.91 9.31 18.00
CA ASP A 1 14.69 9.31 16.53
C ASP A 1 13.29 9.72 16.11
N LEU A 2 12.22 9.05 16.55
CA LEU A 2 10.85 9.35 16.11
C LEU A 2 10.44 10.82 16.32
N GLN A 3 10.65 11.38 17.51
CA GLN A 3 10.37 12.80 17.79
C GLN A 3 11.13 13.76 16.85
N ALA A 4 12.40 13.46 16.58
CA ALA A 4 13.21 14.27 15.67
C ALA A 4 12.68 14.20 14.23
N ALA A 5 12.24 13.02 13.78
CA ALA A 5 11.63 12.85 12.46
C ALA A 5 10.30 13.59 12.33
N HIS A 6 9.47 13.62 13.38
CA HIS A 6 8.25 14.43 13.44
C HIS A 6 8.52 15.93 13.44
N ALA A 7 9.60 16.38 14.09
CA ALA A 7 9.97 17.79 14.09
C ALA A 7 10.55 18.27 12.75
N ALA A 8 11.12 17.37 11.94
CA ALA A 8 11.85 17.71 10.72
C ALA A 8 10.95 18.01 9.50
N ALA A 9 9.73 17.46 9.45
CA ALA A 9 8.83 17.58 8.30
C ALA A 9 7.37 17.41 8.70
N PRO A 10 6.40 17.90 7.91
CA PRO A 10 4.99 17.56 8.08
C PRO A 10 4.71 16.10 7.69
N TRP A 11 3.79 15.45 8.40
CA TRP A 11 3.44 14.03 8.18
C TRP A 11 2.03 13.88 7.62
N LEU A 12 1.90 13.15 6.51
CA LEU A 12 0.62 12.75 5.93
C LEU A 12 0.32 11.30 6.33
N VAL A 13 -0.21 11.12 7.54
CA VAL A 13 -0.38 9.79 8.15
C VAL A 13 -1.70 9.11 7.76
N VAL A 14 -1.63 7.80 7.57
CA VAL A 14 -2.76 6.86 7.58
C VAL A 14 -2.36 5.66 8.46
N TRP A 15 -3.32 4.95 9.05
CA TRP A 15 -3.06 3.74 9.83
C TRP A 15 -3.04 2.49 8.95
N ASP A 16 -2.66 1.37 9.55
CA ASP A 16 -2.98 0.02 9.11
C ASP A 16 -3.71 -0.73 10.24
N ASP A 17 -3.54 -2.04 10.35
CA ASP A 17 -4.20 -2.89 11.33
C ASP A 17 -3.71 -2.62 12.77
N HIS A 18 -2.40 -2.62 12.97
CA HIS A 18 -1.74 -2.61 14.29
C HIS A 18 -1.98 -1.35 15.13
N GLU A 19 -2.53 -0.28 14.56
CA GLU A 19 -3.06 0.84 15.36
C GLU A 19 -4.29 0.44 16.21
N THR A 20 -4.94 -0.68 15.90
CA THR A 20 -6.08 -1.24 16.67
C THR A 20 -5.80 -2.67 17.14
N GLU A 21 -5.64 -3.59 16.19
CA GLU A 21 -5.43 -5.03 16.41
C GLU A 21 -4.83 -5.66 15.14
N ASN A 22 -4.14 -6.80 15.23
CA ASN A 22 -3.68 -7.48 14.03
C ASN A 22 -4.87 -7.85 13.11
N ASN A 23 -4.71 -7.66 11.79
CA ASN A 23 -5.60 -8.11 10.72
C ASN A 23 -7.11 -7.77 10.83
N TRP A 24 -7.54 -6.79 11.61
CA TRP A 24 -8.97 -6.44 11.65
C TRP A 24 -9.52 -5.98 10.29
N ALA A 25 -10.82 -6.22 10.09
CA ALA A 25 -11.56 -5.90 8.87
C ALA A 25 -12.91 -5.27 9.20
N ASP A 26 -12.99 -3.94 9.06
CA ASP A 26 -14.13 -3.15 9.52
C ASP A 26 -14.52 -3.49 10.97
N GLU A 27 -15.68 -4.08 11.21
CA GLU A 27 -16.17 -4.43 12.56
C GLU A 27 -15.71 -5.82 13.02
N VAL A 28 -14.93 -6.53 12.20
CA VAL A 28 -14.49 -7.91 12.44
C VAL A 28 -13.04 -7.94 12.98
N PRO A 29 -12.81 -8.42 14.21
CA PRO A 29 -11.46 -8.70 14.71
C PRO A 29 -10.88 -9.98 14.10
N GLU A 30 -9.56 -10.16 14.13
CA GLU A 30 -8.89 -11.40 13.67
C GLU A 30 -9.39 -12.63 14.45
N GLN A 31 -9.54 -12.47 15.77
CA GLN A 31 -10.02 -13.51 16.67
C GLN A 31 -11.29 -13.02 17.37
N PRO A 32 -12.24 -13.90 17.73
CA PRO A 32 -13.47 -13.49 18.40
C PRO A 32 -13.21 -12.65 19.66
N ASP A 33 -13.51 -11.36 19.58
CA ASP A 33 -13.36 -10.39 20.67
C ASP A 33 -14.67 -9.58 20.83
N PRO A 34 -15.50 -9.88 21.85
CA PRO A 34 -16.70 -9.11 22.13
C PRO A 34 -16.45 -7.63 22.44
N GLY A 35 -15.23 -7.26 22.83
CA GLY A 35 -14.82 -5.89 23.14
C GLY A 35 -14.19 -5.13 21.96
N PHE A 36 -14.14 -5.73 20.76
CA PHE A 36 -13.42 -5.16 19.63
C PHE A 36 -13.88 -3.74 19.25
N LEU A 37 -15.19 -3.47 19.23
CA LEU A 37 -15.71 -2.15 18.86
C LEU A 37 -15.36 -1.07 19.89
N ASP A 38 -15.38 -1.39 21.18
CA ASP A 38 -14.91 -0.48 22.23
C ASP A 38 -13.40 -0.21 22.09
N ARG A 39 -12.63 -1.26 21.78
CA ARG A 39 -11.20 -1.15 21.48
C ARG A 39 -10.92 -0.29 20.25
N ARG A 40 -11.66 -0.46 19.16
CA ARG A 40 -11.56 0.36 17.94
C ARG A 40 -11.88 1.83 18.22
N ALA A 41 -12.94 2.13 18.97
CA ALA A 41 -13.27 3.49 19.36
C ALA A 41 -12.14 4.13 20.21
N ALA A 42 -11.58 3.39 21.16
CA ALA A 42 -10.47 3.85 21.98
C ALA A 42 -9.18 4.05 21.15
N ALA A 43 -8.87 3.12 20.24
CA ALA A 43 -7.73 3.20 19.33
C ALA A 43 -7.81 4.43 18.42
N PHE A 44 -8.99 4.71 17.85
CA PHE A 44 -9.19 5.88 16.99
C PHE A 44 -9.05 7.19 17.76
N GLN A 45 -9.57 7.25 18.99
CA GLN A 45 -9.37 8.39 19.89
C GLN A 45 -7.87 8.60 20.17
N ALA A 46 -7.15 7.56 20.57
CA ALA A 46 -5.72 7.63 20.85
C ALA A 46 -4.90 8.02 19.60
N TYR A 47 -5.24 7.48 18.43
CA TYR A 47 -4.60 7.84 17.16
C TYR A 47 -4.81 9.33 16.86
N TYR A 48 -6.03 9.84 16.97
CA TYR A 48 -6.33 11.26 16.76
C TYR A 48 -5.59 12.18 17.74
N GLU A 49 -5.50 11.79 19.01
CA GLU A 49 -4.81 12.57 20.05
C GLU A 49 -3.29 12.66 19.84
N ASN A 50 -2.69 11.67 19.17
CA ASN A 50 -1.24 11.56 19.02
C ASN A 50 -0.74 11.82 17.59
N MET A 51 -1.63 11.98 16.62
CA MET A 51 -1.29 12.26 15.22
C MET A 51 -1.63 13.70 14.80
N PRO A 52 -0.86 14.32 13.89
CA PRO A 52 -1.07 15.70 13.46
C PRO A 52 -2.24 15.83 12.47
N LEU A 53 -3.44 15.49 12.91
CA LEU A 53 -4.66 15.48 12.10
C LEU A 53 -5.49 16.75 12.27
N ARG A 54 -6.27 17.08 11.23
CA ARG A 54 -7.25 18.17 11.29
C ARG A 54 -8.48 17.74 12.07
N SER A 55 -9.23 18.70 12.62
CA SER A 55 -10.49 18.45 13.33
C SER A 55 -11.55 17.70 12.52
N THR A 56 -11.47 17.73 11.18
CA THR A 56 -12.34 16.93 10.29
C THR A 56 -12.12 15.42 10.43
N ALA A 57 -11.00 15.00 11.00
CA ALA A 57 -10.69 13.60 11.30
C ALA A 57 -10.98 13.26 12.77
N ARG A 58 -11.67 14.11 13.53
CA ARG A 58 -12.06 13.77 14.91
C ARG A 58 -12.96 12.52 14.90
N PRO A 59 -12.65 11.47 15.67
CA PRO A 59 -13.44 10.26 15.69
C PRO A 59 -14.83 10.49 16.31
N ARG A 60 -15.79 9.64 15.90
CA ARG A 60 -17.16 9.55 16.42
C ARG A 60 -17.47 8.09 16.71
N GLY A 61 -17.23 7.65 17.94
CA GLY A 61 -17.32 6.24 18.29
C GLY A 61 -16.31 5.42 17.48
N ILE A 62 -16.79 4.41 16.77
CA ILE A 62 -15.98 3.52 15.92
C ILE A 62 -15.68 4.10 14.53
N ASP A 63 -16.12 5.33 14.23
CA ASP A 63 -15.96 5.94 12.92
C ASP A 63 -14.97 7.10 12.92
N MET A 64 -14.05 7.12 11.96
CA MET A 64 -13.11 8.23 11.81
C MET A 64 -12.70 8.46 10.36
N ARG A 65 -12.99 9.64 9.80
CA ARG A 65 -12.66 9.94 8.41
C ARG A 65 -11.17 10.22 8.22
N LEU A 66 -10.39 9.18 7.92
CA LEU A 66 -8.95 9.32 7.70
C LEU A 66 -8.56 9.47 6.23
N TYR A 67 -9.22 8.75 5.31
CA TYR A 67 -8.90 8.87 3.89
C TYR A 67 -9.22 10.28 3.36
N ARG A 68 -8.27 10.84 2.58
CA ARG A 68 -8.27 12.26 2.19
C ARG A 68 -7.30 12.54 1.05
N ARG A 69 -7.42 13.72 0.43
CA ARG A 69 -6.66 14.12 -0.75
C ARG A 69 -5.87 15.39 -0.50
N PHE A 70 -4.63 15.44 -0.99
CA PHE A 70 -3.77 16.61 -0.95
C PHE A 70 -3.20 16.91 -2.33
N ALA A 71 -3.27 18.17 -2.76
CA ALA A 71 -2.58 18.62 -3.96
C ALA A 71 -1.25 19.27 -3.56
N TRP A 72 -0.19 18.93 -4.27
CA TRP A 72 1.12 19.57 -4.19
C TRP A 72 1.35 20.40 -5.45
N GLY A 73 0.71 21.57 -5.48
CA GLY A 73 0.62 22.40 -6.69
C GLY A 73 0.06 21.59 -7.86
N GLU A 74 0.64 21.79 -9.05
CA GLU A 74 0.33 21.00 -10.24
C GLU A 74 1.19 19.73 -10.39
N LEU A 75 2.11 19.50 -9.44
CA LEU A 75 3.08 18.42 -9.55
C LEU A 75 2.46 17.07 -9.22
N ALA A 76 1.87 16.93 -8.03
CA ALA A 76 1.34 15.66 -7.56
C ALA A 76 0.02 15.83 -6.81
N THR A 77 -0.89 14.88 -6.99
CA THR A 77 -2.05 14.69 -6.12
C THR A 77 -1.85 13.43 -5.31
N PHE A 78 -1.90 13.54 -3.99
CA PHE A 78 -1.84 12.42 -3.05
C PHE A 78 -3.26 11.99 -2.67
N HIS A 79 -3.62 10.76 -3.01
CA HIS A 79 -4.84 10.09 -2.61
C HIS A 79 -4.49 9.15 -1.45
N MET A 80 -4.72 9.58 -0.22
CA MET A 80 -4.41 8.79 0.97
C MET A 80 -5.63 7.94 1.33
N LEU A 81 -5.47 6.62 1.33
CA LEU A 81 -6.53 5.65 1.57
C LEU A 81 -6.56 5.15 3.00
N ASP A 82 -7.73 4.68 3.38
CA ASP A 82 -7.98 3.77 4.49
C ASP A 82 -8.45 2.43 3.91
N THR A 83 -7.69 1.36 4.13
CA THR A 83 -8.05 0.01 3.66
C THR A 83 -8.33 -0.94 4.81
N ARG A 84 -8.69 -0.41 5.99
CA ARG A 84 -9.09 -1.21 7.16
C ARG A 84 -10.52 -0.92 7.57
N GLN A 85 -10.91 0.33 7.70
CA GLN A 85 -12.19 0.71 8.30
C GLN A 85 -13.42 0.31 7.48
N TYR A 86 -13.28 0.01 6.18
CA TYR A 86 -14.42 -0.19 5.28
C TYR A 86 -14.29 -1.47 4.42
N ARG A 87 -13.36 -2.36 4.77
CA ARG A 87 -13.10 -3.59 4.02
C ARG A 87 -14.05 -4.69 4.48
N ASP A 88 -14.43 -5.57 3.56
CA ASP A 88 -15.00 -6.85 3.96
C ASP A 88 -13.96 -7.71 4.70
N ASP A 89 -14.42 -8.70 5.45
CA ASP A 89 -13.57 -9.70 6.11
C ASP A 89 -12.67 -10.46 5.11
N GLN A 90 -11.49 -10.89 5.55
CA GLN A 90 -10.53 -11.60 4.70
C GLN A 90 -11.11 -12.92 4.22
N ALA A 91 -11.09 -13.10 2.89
CA ALA A 91 -11.63 -14.28 2.24
C ALA A 91 -10.95 -15.57 2.73
N CYS A 92 -11.70 -16.66 2.82
CA CYS A 92 -11.20 -17.99 3.15
C CYS A 92 -10.46 -18.09 4.49
N GLY A 93 -10.79 -17.24 5.46
CA GLY A 93 -10.27 -17.28 6.82
C GLY A 93 -8.86 -16.70 6.97
N ASP A 94 -8.49 -15.72 6.15
CA ASP A 94 -7.25 -14.94 6.25
C ASP A 94 -5.93 -15.71 5.98
N GLY A 95 -4.82 -15.03 5.74
CA GLY A 95 -3.50 -15.59 5.45
C GLY A 95 -3.28 -15.94 3.97
N THR A 96 -2.23 -16.70 3.68
CA THR A 96 -1.97 -17.21 2.33
C THR A 96 -2.83 -18.44 2.07
N ARG A 97 -3.73 -18.34 1.09
CA ARG A 97 -4.75 -19.37 0.84
C ARG A 97 -4.67 -19.95 -0.55
N VAL A 98 -4.85 -21.27 -0.61
CA VAL A 98 -4.95 -22.07 -1.83
C VAL A 98 -6.40 -22.15 -2.29
N ASN A 99 -6.66 -22.00 -3.59
CA ASN A 99 -8.01 -22.14 -4.18
C ASN A 99 -9.08 -21.25 -3.52
N CYS A 100 -8.70 -20.05 -3.07
CA CYS A 100 -9.65 -19.17 -2.41
C CYS A 100 -10.60 -18.52 -3.42
N VAL A 101 -11.77 -19.13 -3.65
CA VAL A 101 -12.77 -18.65 -4.64
C VAL A 101 -13.46 -17.37 -4.16
N GLU A 102 -13.66 -17.21 -2.84
CA GLU A 102 -14.30 -16.04 -2.24
C GLU A 102 -13.59 -14.72 -2.60
N ARG A 103 -12.26 -14.73 -2.77
CA ARG A 103 -11.48 -13.55 -3.16
C ARG A 103 -11.85 -13.00 -4.56
N LEU A 104 -12.53 -13.83 -5.36
CA LEU A 104 -12.96 -13.50 -6.72
C LEU A 104 -14.36 -12.88 -6.78
N ASP A 105 -15.09 -12.85 -5.66
CA ASP A 105 -16.43 -12.26 -5.60
C ASP A 105 -16.39 -10.79 -6.09
N PRO A 106 -17.15 -10.43 -7.14
CA PRO A 106 -17.17 -9.07 -7.66
C PRO A 106 -17.66 -8.03 -6.65
N ASN A 107 -18.42 -8.43 -5.64
CA ASN A 107 -19.00 -7.50 -4.65
C ASN A 107 -18.03 -7.18 -3.52
N ARG A 108 -16.96 -7.96 -3.34
CA ARG A 108 -16.01 -7.70 -2.25
C ARG A 108 -15.25 -6.40 -2.44
N THR A 109 -14.97 -5.72 -1.34
CA THR A 109 -14.38 -4.39 -1.30
C THR A 109 -13.34 -4.26 -0.18
N ILE A 110 -12.25 -3.55 -0.46
CA ILE A 110 -11.24 -3.19 0.54
C ILE A 110 -11.37 -1.73 0.99
N THR A 111 -12.00 -0.89 0.17
CA THR A 111 -12.16 0.54 0.44
C THR A 111 -13.58 0.91 0.89
N GLY A 112 -14.55 -0.01 0.78
CA GLY A 112 -15.95 0.36 0.81
C GLY A 112 -16.39 1.15 -0.44
N VAL A 113 -17.71 1.28 -0.63
CA VAL A 113 -18.29 1.90 -1.84
C VAL A 113 -18.02 3.41 -1.91
N GLU A 114 -18.12 4.11 -0.78
CA GLU A 114 -17.98 5.57 -0.76
C GLU A 114 -16.56 6.04 -1.10
N GLN A 115 -15.55 5.39 -0.51
CA GLN A 115 -14.15 5.72 -0.76
C GLN A 115 -13.73 5.33 -2.18
N GLU A 116 -14.23 4.20 -2.71
CA GLU A 116 -13.97 3.81 -4.10
C GLU A 116 -14.50 4.88 -5.06
N ARG A 117 -15.75 5.31 -4.91
CA ARG A 117 -16.32 6.41 -5.72
C ARG A 117 -15.51 7.70 -5.55
N TRP A 118 -15.19 8.09 -4.32
CA TRP A 118 -14.38 9.27 -4.02
C TRP A 118 -13.00 9.22 -4.70
N LEU A 119 -12.40 8.04 -4.78
CA LEU A 119 -11.08 7.82 -5.39
C LEU A 119 -11.18 7.97 -6.91
N LEU A 120 -12.13 7.29 -7.54
CA LEU A 120 -12.39 7.35 -8.97
C LEU A 120 -12.76 8.78 -9.42
N ASP A 121 -13.60 9.49 -8.67
CA ASP A 121 -13.90 10.91 -8.92
C ASP A 121 -12.67 11.79 -8.73
N GLY A 122 -11.76 11.39 -7.85
CA GLY A 122 -10.48 12.04 -7.67
C GLY A 122 -9.60 11.96 -8.91
N PHE A 123 -9.43 10.76 -9.45
CA PHE A 123 -8.64 10.53 -10.66
C PHE A 123 -9.18 11.33 -11.85
N HIS A 124 -10.51 11.39 -11.99
CA HIS A 124 -11.12 12.18 -13.06
C HIS A 124 -10.86 13.69 -12.91
N ARG A 125 -10.82 14.20 -11.68
CA ARG A 125 -10.64 15.62 -11.38
C ARG A 125 -9.18 16.07 -11.31
N SER A 126 -8.25 15.15 -11.05
CA SER A 126 -6.83 15.47 -10.91
C SER A 126 -6.29 16.03 -12.21
N ARG A 127 -5.56 17.15 -12.11
CA ARG A 127 -4.81 17.76 -13.24
C ARG A 127 -3.30 17.69 -13.02
N ALA A 128 -2.87 17.06 -11.92
CA ALA A 128 -1.46 16.93 -11.57
C ALA A 128 -0.69 16.07 -12.58
N ARG A 129 0.64 16.19 -12.57
CA ARG A 129 1.51 15.29 -13.38
C ARG A 129 1.54 13.87 -12.82
N TRP A 130 1.45 13.74 -11.50
CA TRP A 130 1.48 12.47 -10.78
C TRP A 130 0.24 12.30 -9.91
N ASP A 131 -0.37 11.13 -9.98
CA ASP A 131 -1.38 10.70 -9.02
C ASP A 131 -0.76 9.62 -8.14
N VAL A 132 -0.55 9.95 -6.86
CA VAL A 132 0.12 9.09 -5.89
C VAL A 132 -0.93 8.53 -4.94
N LEU A 133 -1.05 7.21 -4.90
CA LEU A 133 -1.94 6.47 -4.01
C LEU A 133 -1.17 6.03 -2.76
N GLY A 134 -1.40 6.66 -1.62
CA GLY A 134 -0.83 6.22 -0.34
C GLY A 134 -1.78 5.25 0.36
N GLN A 135 -1.33 4.03 0.63
CA GLN A 135 -2.16 2.97 1.21
C GLN A 135 -1.30 1.92 1.94
N GLN A 136 -1.97 0.94 2.54
CA GLN A 136 -1.43 0.04 3.54
C GLN A 136 -0.79 -1.22 2.95
N VAL A 137 -1.59 -2.06 2.29
CA VAL A 137 -1.29 -3.48 2.01
C VAL A 137 -0.84 -3.72 0.58
N PHE A 138 -0.14 -4.82 0.32
CA PHE A 138 0.44 -5.11 -1.00
C PHE A 138 -0.54 -5.03 -2.18
N PHE A 139 -0.27 -4.17 -3.17
CA PHE A 139 -1.19 -3.88 -4.27
C PHE A 139 -0.98 -4.80 -5.47
N ALA A 140 0.25 -5.03 -5.92
CA ALA A 140 0.52 -5.94 -7.04
C ALA A 140 0.20 -7.41 -6.69
N GLN A 141 0.06 -8.27 -7.70
CA GLN A 141 -0.12 -9.71 -7.44
C GLN A 141 1.16 -10.34 -6.85
N ARG A 142 1.02 -11.20 -5.86
CA ARG A 142 2.08 -12.08 -5.36
C ARG A 142 1.56 -13.51 -5.28
N ASP A 143 1.66 -14.18 -6.40
CA ASP A 143 1.27 -15.57 -6.55
C ASP A 143 2.44 -16.48 -6.14
N THR A 144 2.25 -17.32 -5.13
CA THR A 144 3.32 -18.18 -4.59
C THR A 144 3.38 -19.56 -5.24
N ASP A 145 2.43 -19.93 -6.10
CA ASP A 145 2.40 -21.27 -6.72
C ASP A 145 2.45 -21.23 -8.26
N GLY A 146 2.14 -20.08 -8.86
CA GLY A 146 2.17 -19.84 -10.31
C GLY A 146 1.13 -20.61 -11.10
N SER A 147 0.15 -21.19 -10.42
CA SER A 147 -0.93 -21.93 -11.03
C SER A 147 -2.13 -21.01 -11.22
N THR A 148 -2.51 -20.79 -12.47
CA THR A 148 -3.67 -19.95 -12.82
C THR A 148 -5.01 -20.47 -12.25
N SER A 149 -5.07 -21.75 -11.84
CA SER A 149 -6.27 -22.36 -11.24
C SER A 149 -6.38 -22.17 -9.72
N THR A 150 -5.26 -22.13 -9.01
CA THR A 150 -5.19 -22.07 -7.54
C THR A 150 -4.81 -20.67 -7.08
N CYS A 151 -3.71 -20.14 -7.66
CA CYS A 151 -3.17 -18.80 -7.47
C CYS A 151 -3.13 -18.44 -5.99
N ASP A 152 -2.12 -18.98 -5.33
CA ASP A 152 -1.91 -18.88 -3.88
C ASP A 152 -1.47 -17.47 -3.51
N VAL A 153 -2.28 -16.79 -2.71
CA VAL A 153 -2.10 -15.37 -2.41
C VAL A 153 -2.46 -15.03 -0.97
N SER A 154 -1.90 -13.93 -0.46
CA SER A 154 -2.35 -13.31 0.79
C SER A 154 -3.75 -12.73 0.62
N THR A 155 -4.67 -13.18 1.47
CA THR A 155 -6.07 -12.72 1.48
C THR A 155 -6.28 -11.44 2.28
N ASP A 156 -5.28 -10.99 3.05
CA ASP A 156 -5.25 -9.68 3.70
C ASP A 156 -4.81 -8.53 2.77
N ALA A 157 -4.07 -8.86 1.69
CA ALA A 157 -3.62 -7.88 0.70
C ALA A 157 -4.64 -7.68 -0.45
N TRP A 158 -4.34 -6.82 -1.43
CA TRP A 158 -5.23 -6.57 -2.58
C TRP A 158 -5.49 -7.82 -3.44
N ASP A 159 -4.66 -8.86 -3.36
CA ASP A 159 -4.93 -10.16 -4.00
C ASP A 159 -6.14 -10.88 -3.41
N GLY A 160 -6.43 -10.62 -2.13
CA GLY A 160 -7.65 -11.02 -1.45
C GLY A 160 -8.88 -10.29 -1.97
N TYR A 161 -8.74 -9.12 -2.62
CA TYR A 161 -9.86 -8.26 -3.06
C TYR A 161 -9.73 -7.97 -4.55
N ARG A 162 -9.57 -9.02 -5.35
CA ARG A 162 -9.20 -8.92 -6.77
C ARG A 162 -10.13 -8.01 -7.57
N ALA A 163 -11.45 -8.11 -7.35
CA ALA A 163 -12.43 -7.29 -8.03
C ALA A 163 -12.31 -5.79 -7.65
N SER A 164 -12.08 -5.49 -6.37
CA SER A 164 -11.84 -4.11 -5.90
C SER A 164 -10.55 -3.54 -6.49
N ARG A 165 -9.46 -4.31 -6.53
CA ARG A 165 -8.22 -3.91 -7.23
C ARG A 165 -8.50 -3.60 -8.70
N GLN A 166 -9.24 -4.47 -9.38
CA GLN A 166 -9.57 -4.31 -10.80
C GLN A 166 -10.39 -3.04 -11.07
N ARG A 167 -11.36 -2.69 -10.21
CA ARG A 167 -12.13 -1.45 -10.36
C ARG A 167 -11.23 -0.20 -10.29
N ILE A 168 -10.22 -0.21 -9.43
CA ILE A 168 -9.26 0.90 -9.31
C ILE A 168 -8.32 0.95 -10.53
N THR A 169 -7.73 -0.17 -10.92
CA THR A 169 -6.79 -0.20 -12.06
C THR A 169 -7.48 0.10 -13.39
N GLN A 170 -8.70 -0.41 -13.59
CA GLN A 170 -9.55 -0.04 -14.72
C GLN A 170 -9.95 1.42 -14.64
N GLY A 171 -10.24 1.93 -13.44
CA GLY A 171 -10.51 3.34 -13.18
C GLY A 171 -9.40 4.27 -13.65
N TRP A 172 -8.13 3.87 -13.52
CA TRP A 172 -6.99 4.61 -14.08
C TRP A 172 -7.03 4.69 -15.61
N VAL A 173 -7.30 3.56 -16.26
CA VAL A 173 -7.38 3.47 -17.73
C VAL A 173 -8.53 4.32 -18.26
N ASP A 174 -9.73 4.12 -17.70
CA ASP A 174 -10.96 4.80 -18.16
C ASP A 174 -10.87 6.32 -18.02
N ARG A 175 -10.09 6.80 -17.03
CA ARG A 175 -9.89 8.24 -16.76
C ARG A 175 -8.59 8.78 -17.32
N GLN A 176 -7.83 7.96 -18.05
CA GLN A 176 -6.54 8.31 -18.65
C GLN A 176 -5.56 8.90 -17.63
N VAL A 177 -5.51 8.30 -16.43
CA VAL A 177 -4.54 8.68 -15.39
C VAL A 177 -3.14 8.42 -15.92
N ARG A 178 -2.34 9.48 -16.02
CA ARG A 178 -1.07 9.44 -16.75
C ARG A 178 -0.03 8.55 -16.10
N ASN A 179 0.19 8.74 -14.80
CA ASN A 179 1.28 8.08 -14.07
C ASN A 179 0.85 7.72 -12.62
N PRO A 180 0.02 6.68 -12.43
CA PRO A 180 -0.37 6.26 -11.10
C PRO A 180 0.81 5.57 -10.40
N VAL A 181 1.13 6.05 -9.19
CA VAL A 181 2.17 5.47 -8.33
C VAL A 181 1.55 5.09 -6.99
N VAL A 182 1.68 3.82 -6.60
CA VAL A 182 1.19 3.30 -5.33
C VAL A 182 2.34 3.26 -4.32
N LEU A 183 2.10 3.78 -3.11
CA LEU A 183 2.99 3.68 -1.96
C LEU A 183 2.36 2.69 -0.97
N THR A 184 3.15 1.74 -0.50
CA THR A 184 2.66 0.57 0.26
C THR A 184 3.59 0.27 1.44
N GLY A 185 3.05 -0.23 2.55
CA GLY A 185 3.76 -0.73 3.73
C GLY A 185 3.47 -2.21 4.01
N ASP A 186 3.05 -2.52 5.24
CA ASP A 186 2.58 -3.83 5.74
C ASP A 186 3.64 -4.95 5.74
N VAL A 187 4.15 -5.35 4.57
CA VAL A 187 4.84 -6.64 4.36
C VAL A 187 6.28 -6.73 4.87
N HIS A 188 6.74 -5.74 5.65
CA HIS A 188 8.06 -5.70 6.32
C HIS A 188 9.29 -5.92 5.40
N ARG A 189 9.13 -5.68 4.11
CA ARG A 189 10.12 -5.92 3.06
C ARG A 189 9.99 -4.84 2.01
N HIS A 190 11.12 -4.45 1.41
CA HIS A 190 11.09 -3.57 0.26
C HIS A 190 10.71 -4.34 -0.99
N TRP A 191 9.84 -3.75 -1.80
CA TRP A 191 9.54 -4.22 -3.16
C TRP A 191 9.35 -3.05 -4.12
N ALA A 192 9.57 -3.31 -5.40
CA ALA A 192 9.22 -2.38 -6.46
C ALA A 192 8.58 -3.17 -7.60
N ASN A 193 7.36 -2.80 -7.98
CA ASN A 193 6.53 -3.61 -8.87
C ASN A 193 5.99 -2.77 -10.04
N ASN A 194 5.90 -3.38 -11.22
CA ASN A 194 5.10 -2.85 -12.31
C ASN A 194 3.65 -3.33 -12.15
N LEU A 195 2.68 -2.42 -12.22
CA LEU A 195 1.26 -2.77 -12.08
C LEU A 195 0.66 -3.08 -13.44
N ARG A 196 -0.16 -4.13 -13.52
CA ARG A 196 -0.78 -4.61 -14.77
C ARG A 196 -2.29 -4.74 -14.60
N LEU A 197 -3.03 -4.61 -15.71
CA LEU A 197 -4.47 -4.92 -15.72
C LEU A 197 -4.74 -6.42 -15.56
N ASN A 198 -3.92 -7.25 -16.20
CA ASN A 198 -4.00 -8.70 -16.09
C ASN A 198 -2.62 -9.29 -15.76
N TYR A 199 -2.47 -9.79 -14.54
CA TYR A 199 -1.22 -10.41 -14.07
C TYR A 199 -0.98 -11.80 -14.68
N PHE A 200 -2.02 -12.51 -15.14
CA PHE A 200 -1.87 -13.81 -15.82
C PHE A 200 -1.41 -13.68 -17.28
N ASN A 201 -1.44 -12.46 -17.83
CA ASN A 201 -0.81 -12.15 -19.11
C ASN A 201 0.40 -11.25 -18.87
N HIS A 202 1.61 -11.82 -18.88
CA HIS A 202 2.85 -11.07 -18.63
C HIS A 202 3.16 -9.98 -19.69
N THR A 203 2.44 -9.98 -20.81
CA THR A 203 2.49 -8.93 -21.85
C THR A 203 1.41 -7.86 -21.69
N SER A 204 0.46 -8.02 -20.75
CA SER A 204 -0.58 -7.04 -20.44
C SER A 204 0.05 -5.65 -20.19
N PRO A 205 -0.54 -4.55 -20.65
CA PRO A 205 0.01 -3.21 -20.43
C PRO A 205 0.35 -2.93 -18.97
N ILE A 206 1.49 -2.26 -18.76
CA ILE A 206 1.83 -1.68 -17.47
C ILE A 206 0.99 -0.42 -17.33
N VAL A 207 0.23 -0.33 -16.24
CA VAL A 207 -0.69 0.79 -15.97
C VAL A 207 -0.25 1.65 -14.80
N GLY A 208 0.77 1.24 -14.05
CA GLY A 208 1.29 2.00 -12.92
C GLY A 208 2.53 1.35 -12.30
N THR A 209 2.97 1.93 -11.20
CA THR A 209 4.12 1.45 -10.43
C THR A 209 3.75 1.37 -8.95
N GLU A 210 4.23 0.36 -8.25
CA GLU A 210 4.14 0.26 -6.79
C GLU A 210 5.53 0.31 -6.16
N LEU A 211 5.66 1.14 -5.14
CA LEU A 211 6.84 1.30 -4.29
C LEU A 211 6.48 0.82 -2.88
N VAL A 212 6.95 -0.36 -2.52
CA VAL A 212 6.68 -0.95 -1.20
C VAL A 212 7.84 -0.64 -0.27
N THR A 213 7.54 0.10 0.80
CA THR A 213 8.51 0.37 1.84
C THR A 213 8.62 -0.82 2.78
N THR A 214 9.85 -1.15 3.17
CA THR A 214 10.12 -2.06 4.28
C THR A 214 9.67 -1.42 5.60
N SER A 215 9.70 -2.21 6.66
CA SER A 215 9.47 -1.74 8.01
C SER A 215 10.63 -0.89 8.54
N ILE A 216 10.31 0.03 9.45
CA ILE A 216 11.32 0.73 10.24
C ILE A 216 12.09 -0.27 11.12
N SER A 217 11.40 -1.22 11.76
CA SER A 217 12.02 -2.19 12.67
C SER A 217 11.40 -3.59 12.69
N SER A 218 10.10 -3.73 12.37
CA SER A 218 9.39 -5.02 12.40
C SER A 218 10.12 -6.12 11.63
N GLY A 219 10.30 -7.29 12.25
CA GLY A 219 11.05 -8.42 11.68
C GLY A 219 12.57 -8.39 11.89
N GLY A 220 13.11 -7.42 12.63
CA GLY A 220 14.52 -7.38 13.03
C GLY A 220 15.48 -6.99 11.89
N ASN A 221 16.73 -7.44 11.92
CA ASN A 221 17.77 -6.99 10.98
C ASN A 221 17.49 -7.41 9.51
N GLY A 222 16.87 -8.57 9.31
CA GLY A 222 16.83 -9.23 8.01
C GLY A 222 18.13 -9.95 7.66
N SER A 223 18.13 -10.65 6.53
CA SER A 223 19.29 -11.42 6.04
C SER A 223 20.17 -10.62 5.07
N GLY A 224 19.68 -9.51 4.51
CA GLY A 224 20.33 -8.82 3.39
C GLY A 224 20.01 -9.42 2.02
N SER A 225 19.09 -10.38 1.95
CA SER A 225 18.66 -10.98 0.69
C SER A 225 18.01 -9.94 -0.22
N THR A 226 18.34 -10.03 -1.51
CA THR A 226 17.71 -9.26 -2.60
C THR A 226 17.11 -10.17 -3.67
N THR A 227 17.09 -11.48 -3.42
CA THR A 227 16.48 -12.47 -4.32
C THR A 227 14.97 -12.31 -4.28
N ILE A 228 14.37 -12.05 -5.43
CA ILE A 228 12.92 -11.95 -5.58
C ILE A 228 12.33 -13.37 -5.50
N PRO A 229 11.48 -13.68 -4.50
CA PRO A 229 10.77 -14.95 -4.43
C PRO A 229 9.86 -15.12 -5.65
N ASP A 230 9.76 -16.34 -6.18
CA ASP A 230 8.82 -16.73 -7.23
C ASP A 230 8.82 -15.79 -8.45
N VAL A 231 9.99 -15.26 -8.82
CA VAL A 231 10.13 -14.22 -9.86
C VAL A 231 9.67 -14.69 -11.25
N ALA A 232 9.78 -16.00 -11.53
CA ALA A 232 9.28 -16.57 -12.78
C ALA A 232 7.74 -16.51 -12.86
N THR A 233 7.08 -16.74 -11.72
CA THR A 233 5.64 -16.60 -11.56
C THR A 233 5.20 -15.14 -11.55
N ASN A 234 6.02 -14.26 -10.98
CA ASN A 234 5.70 -12.85 -10.78
C ASN A 234 6.70 -11.91 -11.47
N PRO A 235 6.82 -11.95 -12.81
CA PRO A 235 7.85 -11.19 -13.52
C PRO A 235 7.65 -9.67 -13.46
N HIS A 236 6.51 -9.19 -12.93
CA HIS A 236 6.27 -7.79 -12.64
C HIS A 236 6.94 -7.29 -11.35
N LEU A 237 7.37 -8.18 -10.45
CA LEU A 237 8.18 -7.83 -9.28
C LEU A 237 9.62 -7.57 -9.75
N LYS A 238 10.13 -6.36 -9.51
CA LYS A 238 11.43 -5.88 -10.05
C LYS A 238 12.49 -5.70 -8.98
N PHE A 239 12.10 -5.69 -7.71
CA PHE A 239 13.00 -5.55 -6.59
C PHE A 239 12.45 -6.25 -5.36
N TYR A 240 13.37 -6.76 -4.55
CA TYR A 240 13.12 -7.28 -3.22
C TYR A 240 14.28 -6.87 -2.32
N SER A 241 13.99 -6.51 -1.07
CA SER A 241 14.99 -6.55 -0.01
C SER A 241 14.35 -6.80 1.34
N ASP A 242 15.02 -7.62 2.15
CA ASP A 242 14.61 -7.89 3.52
C ASP A 242 15.34 -7.09 4.59
N ARG A 243 16.00 -5.99 4.23
CA ARG A 243 16.54 -5.03 5.21
C ARG A 243 15.50 -4.00 5.64
N ARG A 244 15.69 -3.41 6.81
CA ARG A 244 14.87 -2.31 7.36
C ARG A 244 15.27 -0.97 6.76
N GLY A 245 14.41 0.03 6.87
CA GLY A 245 14.64 1.36 6.32
C GLY A 245 13.38 2.05 5.80
N TYR A 246 13.50 2.81 4.71
CA TYR A 246 12.43 3.63 4.15
C TYR A 246 12.64 3.90 2.66
N VAL A 247 11.59 4.30 1.95
CA VAL A 247 11.71 4.82 0.58
C VAL A 247 11.81 6.34 0.61
N ARG A 248 12.79 6.90 -0.10
CA ARG A 248 12.89 8.35 -0.33
C ARG A 248 12.58 8.63 -1.79
N THR A 249 11.62 9.51 -2.05
CA THR A 249 11.29 9.93 -3.41
C THR A 249 11.73 11.37 -3.70
N THR A 250 12.21 11.61 -4.91
CA THR A 250 12.39 12.94 -5.49
C THR A 250 11.46 13.06 -6.68
N ILE A 251 10.45 13.92 -6.58
CA ILE A 251 9.39 14.08 -7.58
C ILE A 251 9.64 15.36 -8.37
N SER A 252 9.73 15.25 -9.69
CA SER A 252 9.82 16.37 -10.64
C SER A 252 8.72 16.27 -11.70
N PRO A 253 8.51 17.31 -12.52
CA PRO A 253 7.54 17.23 -13.61
C PRO A 253 7.81 16.12 -14.64
N THR A 254 9.06 15.64 -14.73
CA THR A 254 9.48 14.66 -15.75
C THR A 254 9.73 13.27 -15.20
N GLN A 255 9.94 13.13 -13.89
CA GLN A 255 10.17 11.82 -13.28
C GLN A 255 9.92 11.78 -11.77
N ILE A 256 9.70 10.56 -11.26
CA ILE A 256 9.88 10.22 -9.85
C ILE A 256 11.12 9.34 -9.73
N ARG A 257 12.14 9.79 -8.98
CA ARG A 257 13.23 8.93 -8.52
C ARG A 257 12.86 8.35 -7.17
N ALA A 258 12.95 7.03 -7.01
CA ALA A 258 12.74 6.32 -5.75
C ALA A 258 14.05 5.66 -5.30
N ASP A 259 14.58 6.11 -4.16
CA ASP A 259 15.73 5.52 -3.49
C ASP A 259 15.25 4.61 -2.35
N PHE A 260 15.57 3.33 -2.42
CA PHE A 260 15.29 2.35 -1.38
C PHE A 260 16.42 2.41 -0.35
N ARG A 261 16.16 3.07 0.77
CA ARG A 261 17.13 3.35 1.83
C ARG A 261 17.08 2.23 2.85
N THR A 262 18.22 1.63 3.17
CA THR A 262 18.31 0.52 4.11
C THR A 262 19.33 0.75 5.21
N VAL A 263 19.10 0.16 6.37
CA VAL A 263 20.11 -0.01 7.43
C VAL A 263 20.48 -1.49 7.55
N ALA A 264 21.72 -1.78 7.94
CA ALA A 264 22.21 -3.16 8.10
C ALA A 264 21.76 -3.81 9.42
N SER A 265 21.47 -3.01 10.44
CA SER A 265 21.03 -3.46 11.76
C SER A 265 20.03 -2.47 12.34
N VAL A 266 19.03 -2.99 13.05
CA VAL A 266 18.10 -2.24 13.91
C VAL A 266 18.10 -2.77 15.34
N THR A 267 18.76 -3.90 15.60
CA THR A 267 18.98 -4.42 16.96
C THR A 267 20.11 -3.68 17.67
N GLU A 268 20.93 -2.93 16.92
CA GLU A 268 22.00 -2.08 17.44
C GLU A 268 21.82 -0.65 16.94
N HIS A 269 22.09 0.32 17.82
CA HIS A 269 21.99 1.73 17.48
C HIS A 269 23.16 2.20 16.59
N GLY A 270 22.89 3.16 15.70
CA GLY A 270 23.93 3.83 14.91
C GLY A 270 24.28 3.18 13.57
N ALA A 271 23.55 2.15 13.14
CA ALA A 271 23.72 1.60 11.80
C ALA A 271 23.42 2.68 10.73
N PRO A 272 24.36 2.98 9.81
CA PRO A 272 24.15 4.03 8.83
C PRO A 272 23.13 3.61 7.76
N ALA A 273 22.30 4.56 7.34
CA ALA A 273 21.40 4.36 6.21
C ALA A 273 22.15 4.55 4.88
N SER A 274 22.01 3.60 3.96
CA SER A 274 22.56 3.66 2.60
C SER A 274 21.47 3.41 1.55
N THR A 275 21.70 3.83 0.30
CA THR A 275 20.78 3.51 -0.80
C THR A 275 21.15 2.14 -1.33
N LEU A 276 20.27 1.17 -1.19
CA LEU A 276 20.48 -0.19 -1.70
C LEU A 276 20.14 -0.30 -3.19
N LYS A 277 19.07 0.37 -3.60
CA LYS A 277 18.60 0.38 -4.99
C LYS A 277 17.91 1.70 -5.30
N SER A 278 17.98 2.11 -6.55
CA SER A 278 17.24 3.26 -7.06
C SER A 278 16.49 2.88 -8.33
N PHE A 279 15.29 3.43 -8.48
CA PHE A 279 14.47 3.33 -9.68
C PHE A 279 13.99 4.71 -10.10
N VAL A 280 13.69 4.85 -11.40
CA VAL A 280 13.06 6.04 -11.98
C VAL A 280 11.74 5.63 -12.61
N ILE A 281 10.72 6.45 -12.42
CA ILE A 281 9.45 6.39 -13.14
C ILE A 281 9.41 7.65 -14.00
N GLN A 282 9.35 7.50 -15.32
CA GLN A 282 9.35 8.63 -16.25
C GLN A 282 7.92 9.09 -16.54
N GLU A 283 7.73 10.39 -16.70
CA GLU A 283 6.44 10.96 -17.08
C GLU A 283 5.99 10.38 -18.43
N GLY A 284 4.75 9.89 -18.49
CA GLY A 284 4.15 9.33 -19.70
C GLY A 284 4.57 7.88 -20.00
N LEU A 285 5.44 7.29 -19.18
CA LEU A 285 5.94 5.93 -19.35
C LEU A 285 5.75 5.12 -18.05
N PRO A 286 4.58 4.49 -17.84
CA PRO A 286 4.31 3.68 -16.65
C PRO A 286 5.33 2.54 -16.48
N GLY A 287 5.74 2.31 -15.24
CA GLY A 287 6.68 1.26 -14.86
C GLY A 287 8.06 1.76 -14.41
N LEU A 288 8.82 0.83 -13.84
CA LEU A 288 10.13 1.05 -13.24
C LEU A 288 11.24 1.00 -14.30
N GLN A 289 12.09 2.01 -14.30
CA GLN A 289 13.35 2.07 -15.04
C GLN A 289 14.53 2.04 -14.06
N ALA A 290 15.68 1.54 -14.51
CA ALA A 290 16.92 1.69 -13.75
C ALA A 290 17.30 3.18 -13.66
N ALA A 291 17.81 3.60 -12.50
CA ALA A 291 18.11 4.98 -12.14
C ALA A 291 19.60 5.32 -12.18
#